data_AF-A0A7J3DPG7-F1
#
_entry.id   AF-A0A7J3DPG7-F1
#
_cell.length_a   1.000
_cell.length_b   1.000
_cell.length_c   1.000
_cell.angle_alpha   90.00
_cell.angle_beta   90.00
_cell.angle_gamma   90.00
#
_symmetry.space_group_name_H-M   'P 1'
#
loop_
_entity.id
_entity.type
_entity.pdbx_description
1 polymer ?
#
loop_
_entity_poly.entity_id
_entity_poly.type
_entity_poly.pdbx_seq_one_letter_code
_entity_poly.pdbx_strand_id
1 'polypeptide(L)' 'MRYKAAFFDVDGVLKKYTPQENPQEFEKDAIKGISLLKDCGLKVGYASGKCVDYLEGCAKISGIYDNDDIFIGKNG' A
#
# COMPACT_ATOMS: atom_id res chain seq x y z
N MET A 1 -0.27 23.71 -3.03
CA MET A 1 -0.30 22.91 -1.78
C MET A 1 0.90 21.97 -1.78
N ARG A 2 1.58 21.79 -0.63
CA ARG A 2 2.66 20.81 -0.48
C ARG A 2 2.12 19.63 0.32
N TYR A 3 1.82 18.52 -0.34
CA TYR A 3 1.40 17.29 0.32
C TYR A 3 2.58 16.67 1.08
N LYS A 4 2.27 16.02 2.20
CA LYS A 4 3.26 15.37 3.08
C LYS A 4 3.03 13.86 3.22
N ALA A 5 1.82 13.41 2.91
CA ALA A 5 1.46 12.01 2.93
C ALA A 5 0.42 11.73 1.85
N ALA A 6 0.37 10.47 1.39
CA ALA A 6 -0.67 9.93 0.52
C ALA A 6 -1.18 8.61 1.12
N PHE A 7 -2.50 8.45 1.16
CA PHE A 7 -3.15 7.26 1.71
C PHE A 7 -3.91 6.54 0.61
N PHE A 8 -3.75 5.22 0.56
CA PHE A 8 -4.34 4.37 -0.46
C PHE A 8 -5.15 3.26 0.19
N ASP A 9 -6.36 3.05 -0.32
CA ASP A 9 -7.08 1.83 -0.05
C ASP A 9 -6.33 0.63 -0.66
N VAL A 10 -6.23 -0.47 0.06
CA VAL A 10 -5.52 -1.65 -0.43
C VAL A 10 -6.40 -2.47 -1.37
N ASP A 11 -7.66 -2.69 -0.99
CA ASP A 11 -8.54 -3.64 -1.67
C ASP A 11 -9.42 -2.93 -2.72
N GLY A 12 -9.02 -3.00 -3.99
CA GLY A 12 -9.74 -2.37 -5.11
C GLY A 12 -9.06 -1.14 -5.69
N VAL A 13 -8.00 -0.64 -5.03
CA VAL A 13 -7.13 0.43 -5.57
C VAL A 13 -5.72 -0.09 -5.83
N LEU A 14 -5.01 -0.57 -4.80
CA LEU A 14 -3.66 -1.13 -4.99
C LEU A 14 -3.67 -2.57 -5.52
N LYS A 15 -4.80 -3.25 -5.37
CA LYS A 15 -5.04 -4.61 -5.87
C LYS A 15 -6.29 -4.60 -6.75
N LYS A 16 -6.23 -5.16 -7.95
CA LYS A 16 -7.43 -5.42 -8.76
C LYS A 16 -7.94 -6.83 -8.55
N TYR A 17 -9.25 -6.99 -8.77
CA TYR A 17 -9.96 -8.27 -8.78
C TYR A 17 -9.74 -9.08 -10.07
N THR A 18 -8.57 -9.00 -10.68
CA THR A 18 -8.19 -9.90 -11.77
C THR A 18 -7.52 -11.15 -11.20
N PRO A 19 -7.46 -12.27 -11.93
CA PRO A 19 -6.69 -13.43 -11.48
C PRO A 19 -5.21 -13.04 -11.37
N GLN A 20 -4.73 -12.88 -10.14
CA GLN A 20 -3.33 -12.67 -9.82
C GLN A 20 -2.76 -13.98 -9.28
N GLU A 21 -1.47 -14.26 -9.56
CA GLU A 21 -0.79 -15.43 -8.99
C GLU A 21 -0.74 -15.34 -7.45
N ASN A 22 -0.62 -14.13 -6.90
CA ASN A 22 -0.70 -13.87 -5.47
C ASN A 22 -1.76 -12.78 -5.15
N PRO A 23 -2.87 -13.11 -4.48
CA PRO A 23 -3.95 -12.17 -4.17
C PRO A 23 -3.58 -11.09 -3.12
N GLN A 24 -2.40 -11.19 -2.51
CA GLN A 24 -1.87 -10.21 -1.57
C GLN A 24 -0.84 -9.27 -2.21
N GLU A 25 -0.40 -9.53 -3.44
CA GLU A 25 0.53 -8.66 -4.15
C GLU A 25 -0.20 -7.43 -4.72
N PHE A 26 0.45 -6.27 -4.65
CA PHE A 26 -0.03 -5.04 -5.28
C PHE A 26 0.24 -5.08 -6.79
N GLU A 27 -0.56 -4.35 -7.54
CA GLU A 27 -0.31 -4.23 -8.98
C GLU A 27 1.02 -3.53 -9.27
N LYS A 28 1.72 -3.99 -10.31
CA LYS A 28 3.02 -3.43 -10.71
C LYS A 28 3.01 -1.91 -10.93
N ASP A 29 1.92 -1.38 -11.49
CA ASP A 29 1.81 0.07 -11.73
C ASP A 29 1.48 0.84 -10.44
N ALA A 30 0.76 0.22 -9.51
CA ALA A 30 0.53 0.77 -8.17
C ALA A 30 1.85 0.83 -7.39
N ILE A 31 2.67 -0.23 -7.45
CA ILE A 31 4.02 -0.28 -6.88
C ILE A 31 4.88 0.86 -7.42
N LYS A 32 4.96 1.03 -8.75
CA LYS A 32 5.73 2.13 -9.38
C LYS A 32 5.24 3.50 -8.89
N GLY A 33 3.93 3.71 -8.85
CA GLY A 33 3.35 4.96 -8.38
C GLY A 33 3.70 5.27 -6.92
N ILE A 34 3.63 4.26 -6.05
CA ILE A 34 4.03 4.39 -4.65
C ILE A 34 5.51 4.73 -4.52
N SER A 35 6.40 4.03 -5.25
CA SER A 35 7.84 4.33 -5.23
C SER A 35 8.13 5.78 -5.62
N LEU A 36 7.50 6.29 -6.68
CA LEU A 36 7.67 7.69 -7.09
C LEU A 36 7.21 8.68 -6.01
N LEU A 37 6.15 8.37 -5.27
CA LEU A 37 5.69 9.20 -4.16
C LEU A 37 6.67 9.20 -2.98
N LYS A 38 7.22 8.02 -2.66
CA LYS A 38 8.27 7.89 -1.64
C LYS A 38 9.53 8.65 -2.03
N ASP A 39 9.97 8.55 -3.29
CA ASP A 39 11.11 9.30 -3.83
C ASP A 39 10.91 10.82 -3.78
N CYS A 40 9.65 11.27 -3.89
CA CYS A 40 9.28 12.68 -3.70
C CYS A 40 9.25 13.12 -2.21
N GLY A 41 9.57 12.22 -1.28
CA GLY A 41 9.57 12.46 0.16
C GLY A 41 8.17 12.51 0.79
N LEU A 42 7.16 11.89 0.16
CA LEU A 42 5.86 11.71 0.79
C LEU A 42 5.87 10.46 1.65
N LYS A 43 5.26 10.55 2.83
CA LYS A 43 4.88 9.37 3.60
C LYS A 43 3.75 8.63 2.89
N VAL A 44 3.80 7.31 2.87
CA VAL A 44 2.77 6.49 2.23
C VAL A 44 1.98 5.75 3.30
N GLY A 45 0.67 5.74 3.14
CA GLY A 45 -0.23 5.02 4.03
C GLY A 45 -1.11 4.02 3.27
N TYR A 46 -1.37 2.90 3.91
CA TYR A 46 -2.19 1.79 3.41
C TYR A 46 -3.38 1.60 4.33
N ALA A 47 -4.59 1.66 3.78
CA ALA A 47 -5.83 1.52 4.52
C ALA A 47 -6.66 0.35 3.98
N SER A 48 -7.34 -0.38 4.85
CA SER A 48 -8.38 -1.35 4.47
C SER A 48 -9.27 -1.67 5.66
N GLY A 49 -10.46 -2.24 5.40
CA GLY A 49 -11.27 -2.90 6.43
C GLY A 49 -10.66 -4.22 6.97
N LYS A 50 -9.48 -4.64 6.50
CA LYS A 50 -8.71 -5.78 7.01
C LYS A 50 -7.78 -5.36 8.17
N CYS A 51 -7.13 -6.33 8.82
CA CYS A 51 -6.19 -6.03 9.92
C CYS A 51 -4.87 -5.42 9.42
N VAL A 52 -4.14 -4.76 10.32
CA VAL A 52 -2.82 -4.17 10.02
C VAL A 52 -1.82 -5.21 9.53
N ASP A 53 -1.78 -6.39 10.14
CA ASP A 53 -0.87 -7.48 9.72
C ASP A 53 -1.08 -7.89 8.26
N TYR A 54 -2.33 -7.84 7.79
CA TYR A 54 -2.65 -8.09 6.38
C TYR A 54 -2.10 -6.99 5.47
N LEU A 55 -2.25 -5.73 5.86
CA LEU A 55 -1.74 -4.59 5.11
C LEU A 55 -0.21 -4.63 5.00
N GLU A 56 0.47 -4.86 6.14
CA GLU A 56 1.92 -5.05 6.18
C GLU A 56 2.37 -6.22 5.32
N GLY A 57 1.67 -7.36 5.43
CA GLY A 57 1.95 -8.55 4.62
C GLY A 57 1.89 -8.24 3.13
N CYS A 58 0.84 -7.52 2.69
CA CYS A 58 0.73 -7.11 1.29
C CYS A 58 1.90 -6.21 0.85
N ALA A 59 2.28 -5.22 1.66
CA ALA A 59 3.41 -4.34 1.34
C ALA A 59 4.75 -5.08 1.29
N LYS A 60 4.99 -6.04 2.21
CA LYS A 60 6.19 -6.88 2.26
C LYS A 60 6.28 -7.79 1.05
N ILE A 61 5.20 -8.50 0.73
CA ILE A 61 5.09 -9.38 -0.44
C ILE A 61 5.33 -8.59 -1.73
N SER A 62 4.80 -7.37 -1.80
CA SER A 62 4.95 -6.48 -2.96
C SER A 62 6.33 -5.80 -3.04
N GLY A 63 7.21 -6.01 -2.06
CA GLY A 63 8.56 -5.47 -2.05
C GLY A 63 8.65 -3.95 -1.85
N ILE A 64 7.61 -3.31 -1.30
CA ILE A 64 7.55 -1.85 -1.11
C ILE A 64 7.45 -1.41 0.35
N TYR A 65 7.46 -2.36 1.28
CA TYR A 65 7.35 -2.09 2.71
C TYR A 65 8.46 -1.16 3.19
N ASP A 66 8.08 -0.14 3.95
CA ASP A 66 8.97 0.78 4.67
C ASP A 66 8.49 0.90 6.13
N ASN A 67 9.42 1.04 7.08
CA ASN A 67 9.10 1.24 8.48
C ASN A 67 8.44 2.61 8.75
N ASP A 68 8.60 3.56 7.84
CA ASP A 68 7.95 4.87 7.89
C ASP A 68 6.54 4.89 7.28
N ASP A 69 6.07 3.75 6.74
CA ASP A 69 4.72 3.61 6.20
C ASP A 69 3.66 3.63 7.31
N ILE A 70 2.47 4.13 6.97
CA ILE A 70 1.34 4.21 7.90
C ILE A 70 0.32 3.14 7.54
N PHE A 71 0.01 2.23 8.47
CA PHE A 71 -1.01 1.21 8.26
C PHE A 71 -2.27 1.55 9.05
N ILE A 72 -3.43 1.48 8.39
CA ILE A 72 -4.73 1.78 8.99
C ILE A 72 -5.65 0.59 8.75
N GLY A 73 -5.78 -0.27 9.76
CA GLY A 73 -6.58 -1.48 9.71
C GLY A 73 -7.75 -1.48 10.69
N LYS A 74 -8.59 -2.52 10.62
CA LYS A 74 -9.73 -2.71 11.53
C LYS A 74 -9.31 -2.84 13.01
N ASN A 75 -8.07 -3.25 13.28
CA ASN A 75 -7.53 -3.44 14.64
C ASN A 75 -6.56 -2.34 15.10
N GLY A 76 -6.50 -1.20 14.39
CA GLY A 76 -5.63 -0.07 14.69
C GLY A 76 -4.57 0.11 13.63
#